data_AF-A0A953FH46-F1
#
_entry.id   AF-A0A953FH46-F1
#
_cell.length_a   1.000
_cell.length_b   1.000
_cell.length_c   1.000
_cell.angle_alpha   90.00
_cell.angle_beta   90.00
_cell.angle_gamma   90.00
#
_symmetry.space_group_name_H-M   'P 1'
#
loop_
_entity.id
_entity.type
_entity.pdbx_description
1 polymer ?
#
loop_
_entity_poly.entity_id
_entity_poly.type
_entity_poly.pdbx_seq_one_letter_code
_entity_poly.pdbx_strand_id
1 'polypeptide(L)'
;MRALYERLFGSFSQGWGQLTVYFLLLLLGSLILSWLSNRKLRPVDRGPALSVPMFLASFAMLMIARYFILDRWNAVIIAAGLAIAGLFISKSGTRAPVLIVIMLAVLLGFGLNLSAMVLFVAAFIMLLLSRTAVK
;
A
#
# COMPACT_ATOMS: atom_id res chain seq x y z
N MET A 1 14.36 5.37 -30.01
CA MET A 1 14.62 4.93 -28.61
C MET A 1 14.41 6.04 -27.57
N ARG A 2 14.91 7.27 -27.75
CA ARG A 2 14.76 8.39 -26.78
C ARG A 2 13.31 8.74 -26.38
N ALA A 3 12.42 8.84 -27.37
CA ALA A 3 11.00 9.17 -27.12
C ALA A 3 10.22 8.09 -26.34
N LEU A 4 10.60 6.81 -26.48
CA LEU A 4 10.00 5.71 -25.72
C LEU A 4 10.48 5.74 -24.27
N TYR A 5 11.78 6.02 -24.08
CA TYR A 5 12.38 6.19 -22.76
C TYR A 5 11.76 7.38 -22.00
N GLU A 6 11.61 8.53 -22.64
CA GLU A 6 10.99 9.72 -22.04
C GLU A 6 9.51 9.53 -21.70
N ARG A 7 8.73 8.84 -22.55
CA ARG A 7 7.33 8.50 -22.24
C ARG A 7 7.22 7.52 -21.08
N LEU A 8 8.08 6.50 -21.03
CA LEU A 8 8.10 5.52 -19.94
C LEU A 8 8.53 6.15 -18.63
N PHE A 9 9.63 6.91 -18.62
CA PHE A 9 10.12 7.59 -17.41
C PHE A 9 9.20 8.71 -16.95
N GLY A 10 8.60 9.46 -17.89
CA GLY A 10 7.62 10.50 -17.57
C GLY A 10 6.36 9.93 -16.92
N SER A 11 5.79 8.88 -17.53
CA SER A 11 4.61 8.19 -16.98
C SER A 11 4.89 7.56 -15.61
N PHE A 12 6.05 6.93 -15.46
CA PHE A 12 6.49 6.36 -14.19
C PHE A 12 6.65 7.43 -13.11
N SER A 13 7.42 8.49 -13.39
CA SER A 13 7.69 9.57 -12.44
C SER A 13 6.40 10.28 -12.01
N GLN A 14 5.50 10.54 -12.95
CA GLN A 14 4.24 11.22 -12.67
C GLN A 14 3.30 10.36 -11.81
N GLY A 15 3.23 9.04 -12.07
CA GLY A 15 2.42 8.12 -11.26
C GLY A 15 2.92 8.02 -9.82
N TRP A 16 4.23 7.85 -9.62
CA TRP A 16 4.85 7.80 -8.29
C TRP A 16 4.73 9.12 -7.53
N GLY A 17 4.84 10.26 -8.22
CA GLY A 17 4.65 11.58 -7.61
C GLY A 17 3.25 11.73 -7.02
N GLN A 18 2.21 11.39 -7.80
CA GLN A 18 0.82 11.45 -7.31
C GLN A 18 0.58 10.50 -6.12
N LEU A 19 1.09 9.28 -6.20
CA LEU A 19 0.93 8.26 -5.15
C LEU A 19 1.60 8.71 -3.85
N THR A 20 2.79 9.32 -3.94
CA THR A 20 3.52 9.89 -2.80
C THR A 20 2.75 11.04 -2.16
N VAL A 21 2.18 11.95 -2.96
CA VAL A 21 1.38 13.07 -2.45
C VAL A 21 0.15 12.56 -1.70
N TYR A 22 -0.62 11.61 -2.26
CA TYR A 22 -1.78 11.04 -1.57
C TYR A 22 -1.39 10.32 -0.28
N PHE A 23 -0.27 9.60 -0.30
CA PHE A 23 0.23 8.92 0.89
C PHE A 23 0.61 9.90 2.00
N LEU A 24 1.31 10.99 1.67
CA LEU A 24 1.67 12.04 2.63
C LEU A 24 0.45 12.78 3.19
N LEU A 25 -0.53 13.08 2.35
CA LEU A 25 -1.78 13.71 2.80
C LEU A 25 -2.55 12.81 3.75
N LEU A 26 -2.63 11.51 3.46
CA LEU A 26 -3.27 10.55 4.36
C LEU A 26 -2.49 10.40 5.67
N LEU A 27 -1.15 10.36 5.60
CA LEU A 27 -0.28 10.32 6.78
C LEU A 27 -0.57 11.52 7.67
N LEU A 28 -0.54 12.72 7.09
CA LEU A 28 -0.78 13.98 7.77
C LEU A 28 -2.19 14.01 8.38
N GLY A 29 -3.22 13.60 7.64
CA GLY A 29 -4.58 13.45 8.14
C GLY A 29 -4.67 12.47 9.31
N SER A 30 -4.01 11.31 9.22
CA SER A 30 -3.99 10.31 10.29
C SER A 30 -3.29 10.82 11.55
N LEU A 31 -2.22 11.62 11.41
CA LEU A 31 -1.52 12.25 12.52
C LEU A 31 -2.39 13.30 13.19
N ILE A 32 -3.05 14.17 12.42
CA ILE A 32 -3.97 15.19 12.94
C ILE A 32 -5.14 14.53 13.67
N LEU A 33 -5.75 13.48 13.11
CA LEU A 33 -6.86 12.77 13.75
C LEU A 33 -6.40 12.02 15.01
N SER A 34 -5.20 11.42 14.99
CA SER A 34 -4.61 10.82 16.19
C SER A 34 -4.36 11.87 17.27
N TRP A 35 -3.94 13.07 16.86
CA TRP A 35 -3.67 14.19 17.77
C TRP A 35 -4.97 14.73 18.37
N LEU A 36 -5.99 14.99 17.55
CA LEU A 36 -7.31 15.44 17.98
C LEU A 36 -8.03 14.42 18.86
N SER A 37 -7.91 13.12 18.56
CA SER A 37 -8.52 12.05 19.35
C SER A 37 -7.79 11.75 20.66
N ASN A 38 -6.68 12.44 20.94
CA ASN A 38 -5.89 12.28 22.17
C ASN A 38 -5.39 10.83 22.38
N ARG A 39 -5.38 10.01 21.32
CA ARG A 39 -4.92 8.61 21.35
C ARG A 39 -3.42 8.58 21.06
N LYS A 40 -2.61 8.21 22.05
CA LYS A 40 -1.21 7.76 21.91
C LYS A 40 -0.17 8.76 21.38
N LEU A 41 -0.52 10.04 21.25
CA LEU A 41 0.46 11.12 21.00
C LEU A 41 0.92 11.84 22.27
N ARG A 42 0.27 11.57 23.41
CA ARG A 42 0.77 11.98 24.72
C ARG A 42 2.01 11.14 25.07
N PRO A 43 3.10 11.75 25.59
CA PRO A 43 4.35 11.04 25.91
C PRO A 43 4.20 9.87 26.89
N VAL A 44 3.07 9.77 27.59
CA VAL A 44 2.75 8.78 28.64
C VAL A 44 2.10 7.50 28.06
N ASP A 45 1.47 7.57 26.89
CA ASP A 45 0.73 6.45 26.26
C ASP A 45 1.45 5.89 25.02
N ARG A 46 2.76 5.59 25.14
CA ARG A 46 3.63 5.16 24.02
C ARG A 46 3.34 3.72 23.56
N GLY A 47 2.14 3.48 23.06
CA GLY A 47 1.90 2.43 22.07
C GLY A 47 2.14 2.97 20.66
N PRO A 48 2.29 2.12 19.62
CA PRO A 48 2.36 2.60 18.25
C PRO A 48 1.09 3.39 17.92
N ALA A 49 1.26 4.67 17.57
CA ALA A 49 0.17 5.61 17.31
C ALA A 49 -0.72 5.15 16.15
N LEU A 50 -0.14 4.42 15.18
CA LEU A 50 -0.84 3.92 14.01
C LEU A 50 -0.33 2.51 13.67
N SER A 51 -1.23 1.55 13.47
CA SER A 51 -0.82 0.24 12.96
C SER A 51 -0.56 0.35 11.45
N VAL A 52 0.66 0.00 11.03
CA VAL A 52 1.08 0.08 9.61
C VAL A 52 0.09 -0.64 8.67
N PRO A 53 -0.46 -1.83 9.01
CA PRO A 53 -1.47 -2.47 8.17
C PRO A 53 -2.77 -1.67 8.04
N MET A 54 -3.27 -1.05 9.11
CA MET A 54 -4.48 -0.22 9.02
C MET A 54 -4.24 1.04 8.18
N PHE A 55 -3.06 1.64 8.29
CA PHE A 55 -2.73 2.81 7.48
C PHE A 55 -2.71 2.48 6.00
N LEU A 56 -2.05 1.38 5.62
CA LEU A 56 -2.01 0.92 4.23
C LEU A 56 -3.38 0.47 3.73
N ALA A 57 -4.21 -0.16 4.57
CA ALA A 57 -5.58 -0.50 4.21
C ALA A 57 -6.45 0.76 3.99
N SER A 58 -6.28 1.78 4.83
CA SER A 58 -6.96 3.07 4.69
C SER A 58 -6.52 3.80 3.42
N PHE A 59 -5.23 3.72 3.09
CA PHE A 59 -4.69 4.21 1.84
C PHE A 59 -5.34 3.50 0.66
N ALA A 60 -5.33 2.17 0.65
CA ALA A 60 -5.96 1.39 -0.42
C ALA A 60 -7.47 1.70 -0.58
N MET A 61 -8.19 1.94 0.51
CA MET A 61 -9.59 2.40 0.46
C MET A 61 -9.75 3.78 -0.18
N LEU A 62 -8.87 4.73 0.15
CA LEU A 62 -8.83 6.03 -0.52
C LEU A 62 -8.58 5.88 -2.02
N MET A 63 -7.70 4.95 -2.40
CA MET A 63 -7.42 4.64 -3.81
C MET A 63 -8.63 4.04 -4.52
N ILE A 64 -9.34 3.10 -3.89
CA ILE A 64 -10.61 2.57 -4.41
C ILE A 64 -11.59 3.71 -4.65
N ALA A 65 -11.77 4.62 -3.69
CA ALA A 65 -12.69 5.74 -3.82
C ALA A 65 -12.33 6.67 -4.99
N ARG A 66 -11.03 6.94 -5.21
CA ARG A 66 -10.55 7.72 -6.36
C ARG A 66 -10.86 7.03 -7.69
N TYR A 67 -10.55 5.74 -7.81
CA TYR A 67 -10.70 5.00 -9.06
C TYR A 67 -12.14 4.58 -9.33
N PHE A 68 -13.03 4.57 -8.34
CA PHE A 68 -14.43 4.21 -8.54
C PHE A 68 -15.13 5.07 -9.61
N ILE A 69 -14.73 6.35 -9.72
CA ILE A 69 -15.28 7.31 -10.68
C ILE A 69 -14.52 7.30 -12.01
N LEU A 70 -13.18 7.14 -11.95
CA LEU A 70 -12.30 7.26 -13.12
C LEU A 70 -12.16 5.96 -13.92
N ASP A 71 -12.00 4.83 -13.23
CA ASP A 71 -11.77 3.52 -13.85
C ASP A 71 -12.16 2.37 -12.89
N ARG A 72 -13.34 1.80 -13.14
CA ARG A 72 -13.93 0.77 -12.28
C ARG A 72 -13.08 -0.50 -12.19
N TRP A 73 -12.34 -0.84 -13.25
CA TRP A 73 -11.52 -2.07 -13.24
C TRP A 73 -10.37 -1.97 -12.25
N ASN A 74 -9.72 -0.82 -12.22
CA ASN A 74 -8.66 -0.52 -11.25
C ASN A 74 -9.17 -0.56 -9.81
N ALA A 75 -10.35 0.00 -9.55
CA ALA A 75 -10.99 -0.08 -8.23
C ALA A 75 -11.28 -1.54 -7.81
N VAL A 76 -11.75 -2.38 -8.74
CA VAL A 76 -12.00 -3.81 -8.49
C VAL A 76 -10.71 -4.57 -8.17
N ILE A 77 -9.61 -4.30 -8.88
CA ILE A 77 -8.31 -4.92 -8.64
C ILE A 77 -7.82 -4.62 -7.21
N ILE A 78 -7.91 -3.35 -6.78
CA ILE A 78 -7.51 -2.95 -5.42
C ILE A 78 -8.41 -3.61 -4.38
N ALA A 79 -9.73 -3.62 -4.60
CA ALA A 79 -10.70 -4.22 -3.69
C ALA A 79 -10.49 -5.73 -3.53
N ALA A 80 -10.29 -6.45 -4.63
CA ALA A 80 -10.01 -7.89 -4.61
C ALA A 80 -8.71 -8.20 -3.86
N GLY A 81 -7.64 -7.43 -4.12
CA GLY A 81 -6.39 -7.58 -3.40
C GLY A 81 -6.51 -7.28 -1.90
N LEU A 82 -7.33 -6.29 -1.52
CA LEU A 82 -7.62 -6.00 -0.11
C LEU A 82 -8.37 -7.15 0.58
N ALA A 83 -9.35 -7.73 -0.12
CA ALA A 83 -10.10 -8.88 0.39
C ALA A 83 -9.17 -10.08 0.63
N ILE A 84 -8.26 -10.36 -0.31
CA ILE A 84 -7.24 -11.40 -0.17
C ILE A 84 -6.32 -11.10 1.03
N ALA A 85 -5.87 -9.85 1.21
CA ALA A 85 -5.06 -9.45 2.37
C ALA A 85 -5.80 -9.67 3.70
N GLY A 86 -7.11 -9.39 3.74
CA GLY A 86 -7.97 -9.66 4.89
C GLY A 86 -8.06 -11.15 5.22
N LEU A 87 -8.16 -12.01 4.20
CA LEU A 87 -8.12 -13.47 4.38
C LEU A 87 -6.77 -13.93 4.96
N PHE A 88 -5.65 -13.37 4.50
CA PHE A 88 -4.33 -13.67 5.07
C PHE A 88 -4.21 -13.24 6.55
N ILE A 89 -4.71 -12.04 6.91
CA ILE A 89 -4.80 -11.60 8.33
C ILE A 89 -5.51 -12.65 9.18
N SER A 90 -6.65 -13.15 8.70
CA SER A 90 -7.49 -14.07 9.46
C SER A 90 -6.84 -15.44 9.70
N LYS A 91 -5.91 -15.87 8.83
CA LYS A 91 -5.32 -17.21 8.86
C LYS A 91 -3.89 -17.27 9.40
N SER A 92 -3.03 -16.30 9.10
CA SER A 92 -1.59 -16.43 9.43
C SER A 92 -1.19 -15.79 10.75
N GLY A 93 -1.99 -14.87 11.31
CA GLY A 93 -1.63 -14.07 12.48
C GLY A 93 -0.40 -13.15 12.29
N THR A 94 0.29 -13.25 11.15
CA THR A 94 1.52 -12.52 10.83
C THR A 94 1.23 -11.33 9.92
N ARG A 95 1.80 -10.18 10.25
CA ARG A 95 1.51 -8.89 9.57
C ARG A 95 2.27 -8.70 8.27
N ALA A 96 3.41 -9.37 8.09
CA ALA A 96 4.30 -9.18 6.94
C ALA A 96 3.68 -9.54 5.56
N PRO A 97 3.06 -10.71 5.36
CA PRO A 97 2.50 -11.07 4.04
C PRO A 97 1.33 -10.14 3.65
N VAL A 98 0.58 -9.67 4.64
CA VAL A 98 -0.56 -8.78 4.46
C VAL A 98 -0.13 -7.43 3.89
N LEU A 99 0.96 -6.87 4.40
CA LEU A 99 1.51 -5.58 3.93
C LEU A 99 1.88 -5.67 2.44
N ILE A 100 2.53 -6.76 2.04
CA ILE A 100 2.95 -7.00 0.66
C ILE A 100 1.72 -7.10 -0.26
N VAL A 101 0.69 -7.86 0.14
CA VAL A 101 -0.53 -8.01 -0.65
C VAL A 101 -1.26 -6.68 -0.83
N ILE A 102 -1.39 -5.87 0.23
CA ILE A 102 -2.01 -4.54 0.14
C ILE A 102 -1.21 -3.62 -0.79
N MET A 103 0.12 -3.59 -0.66
CA MET A 103 0.97 -2.74 -1.51
C MET A 103 0.90 -3.16 -2.99
N LEU A 104 0.93 -4.46 -3.28
CA LEU A 104 0.80 -4.97 -4.65
C LEU A 104 -0.56 -4.65 -5.25
N ALA A 105 -1.64 -4.83 -4.48
CA ALA A 105 -3.00 -4.52 -4.93
C ALA A 105 -3.15 -3.05 -5.33
N VAL A 106 -2.62 -2.13 -4.51
CA VAL A 106 -2.65 -0.69 -4.78
C VAL A 106 -1.81 -0.32 -6.01
N LEU A 107 -0.62 -0.90 -6.17
CA LEU A 107 0.25 -0.63 -7.32
C LEU A 107 -0.34 -1.14 -8.63
N LEU A 108 -0.91 -2.35 -8.62
CA LEU A 108 -1.61 -2.91 -9.79
C LEU A 108 -2.82 -2.05 -10.17
N GLY A 109 -3.65 -1.66 -9.19
CA GLY A 109 -4.80 -0.80 -9.44
C GLY A 109 -4.45 0.63 -9.83
N PHE A 110 -3.23 1.10 -9.62
CA PHE A 110 -2.78 2.40 -10.15
C PHE A 110 -2.31 2.32 -11.60
N GLY A 111 -2.29 1.12 -12.20
CA GLY A 111 -1.72 0.87 -13.53
C GLY A 111 -0.19 0.84 -13.53
N LEU A 112 0.47 0.80 -12.36
CA LEU A 112 1.93 0.70 -12.24
C LEU A 112 2.39 -0.76 -12.37
N ASN A 113 1.95 -1.42 -13.45
CA ASN A 113 2.09 -2.86 -13.65
C ASN A 113 3.54 -3.34 -13.62
N LEU A 114 4.45 -2.59 -14.26
CA LEU A 114 5.88 -2.93 -14.26
C LEU A 114 6.49 -2.80 -12.86
N SER A 115 6.12 -1.76 -12.12
CA SER A 115 6.57 -1.54 -10.74
C SER A 115 6.02 -2.60 -9.80
N ALA A 116 4.75 -2.96 -9.96
CA ALA A 116 4.09 -4.01 -9.19
C ALA A 116 4.75 -5.38 -9.46
N MET A 117 5.07 -5.69 -10.72
CA MET A 117 5.83 -6.91 -11.07
C MET A 117 7.21 -6.93 -10.44
N VAL A 118 7.97 -5.83 -10.51
CA VAL A 118 9.29 -5.74 -9.88
C VAL A 118 9.18 -5.91 -8.36
N LEU A 119 8.19 -5.29 -7.71
CA LEU A 119 7.93 -5.46 -6.28
C LEU A 119 7.48 -6.88 -5.93
N PHE A 120 6.68 -7.51 -6.79
CA PHE A 120 6.26 -8.90 -6.61
C PHE A 120 7.46 -9.84 -6.71
N VAL A 121 8.33 -9.67 -7.71
CA VAL A 121 9.56 -10.44 -7.86
C VAL A 121 10.49 -10.19 -6.67
N ALA A 122 10.66 -8.95 -6.24
CA ALA A 122 11.48 -8.62 -5.07
C ALA A 122 10.91 -9.24 -3.79
N ALA A 123 9.60 -9.17 -3.58
CA ALA A 123 8.92 -9.79 -2.44
C ALA A 123 8.99 -11.32 -2.50
N PHE A 124 8.85 -11.93 -3.68
CA PHE A 124 8.99 -13.36 -3.90
C PHE A 124 10.41 -13.83 -3.60
N ILE A 125 11.43 -13.12 -4.09
CA ILE A 125 12.84 -13.35 -3.75
C ILE A 125 13.04 -13.18 -2.24
N MET A 126 12.50 -12.12 -1.63
CA MET A 126 12.61 -11.89 -0.19
C MET A 126 11.95 -13.00 0.61
N LEU A 127 10.82 -13.57 0.15
CA LEU A 127 10.16 -14.72 0.76
C LEU A 127 10.98 -16.00 0.60
N LEU A 128 11.60 -16.24 -0.57
CA LEU A 128 12.51 -17.37 -0.78
C LEU A 128 13.78 -17.26 0.07
N LEU A 129 14.30 -16.05 0.26
CA LEU A 129 15.47 -15.76 1.09
C LEU A 129 15.12 -15.67 2.58
N SER A 130 13.87 -15.39 2.91
CA SER A 130 13.31 -15.39 4.27
C SER A 130 13.18 -16.83 4.74
N ARG A 131 14.31 -17.42 5.13
CA ARG A 131 14.34 -18.69 5.87
C ARG A 131 13.29 -18.68 6.98
N THR A 132 12.43 -19.70 7.01
CA THR A 132 11.69 -20.07 8.22
C THR A 132 12.70 -20.53 9.27
N ALA A 133 13.11 -19.64 10.16
CA ALA A 133 13.79 -20.02 11.39
C ALA A 133 12.76 -20.70 12.30
N VAL A 134 12.53 -21.99 12.08
CA VAL A 134 11.83 -22.84 13.04
C VAL A 134 12.89 -23.38 14.00
N LYS A 135 12.76 -22.98 15.27
CA LYS A 135 13.27 -23.70 16.43
C LYS A 135 12.33 -24.85 16.76
#